data_AF-A0A534B206-F1
#
_entry.id   AF-A0A534B206-F1
#
_cell.length_a   1.000
_cell.length_b   1.000
_cell.length_c   1.000
_cell.angle_alpha   90.00
_cell.angle_beta   90.00
_cell.angle_gamma   90.00
#
_symmetry.space_group_name_H-M   'P 1'
#
loop_
_entity.id
_entity.type
_entity.pdbx_description
1 polymer ?
#
loop_
_entity_poly.entity_id
_entity_poly.type
_entity_poly.pdbx_seq_one_letter_code
_entity_poly.pdbx_strand_id
1 'polypeptide(L)' 'EEKLAQALSRYFGEPVRLEFQVLSAGAETPALLARRVSEQELAAARRAFDAEPGVQGLRERFGATVLPDTVRPVK' A
#
# COMPACT_ATOMS: atom_id res chain seq x y z
N GLU A 1 -26.23 -16.21 17.36
CA GLU A 1 -26.80 -15.78 16.06
C GLU A 1 -28.32 -15.69 16.09
N GLU A 2 -29.01 -16.82 16.30
CA GLU A 2 -30.47 -16.93 16.23
C GLU A 2 -31.25 -16.04 17.22
N LYS A 3 -30.72 -15.85 18.44
CA LYS A 3 -31.35 -14.97 19.45
C LYS A 3 -31.40 -13.51 19.01
N LEU A 4 -30.38 -13.03 18.28
CA LEU A 4 -30.31 -11.65 17.82
C LEU A 4 -31.24 -11.42 16.61
N ALA A 5 -31.28 -12.38 15.68
CA ALA A 5 -32.22 -12.35 14.56
C ALA A 5 -33.67 -12.34 15.04
N GLN A 6 -34.01 -13.17 16.03
CA GLN A 6 -35.35 -13.20 16.62
C GLN A 6 -35.69 -11.91 17.36
N ALA A 7 -34.75 -11.33 18.11
CA ALA A 7 -34.98 -10.06 18.81
C ALA A 7 -35.24 -8.91 17.82
N LEU A 8 -34.46 -8.82 16.76
CA LEU A 8 -34.62 -7.79 15.73
C LEU A 8 -35.89 -8.00 14.90
N SER A 9 -36.23 -9.24 14.55
CA SER A 9 -37.48 -9.54 13.83
C SER A 9 -38.72 -9.21 14.68
N ARG A 10 -38.66 -9.42 16.01
CA ARG A 10 -39.73 -9.02 16.94
C ARG A 10 -39.84 -7.49 17.08
N TYR A 11 -38.70 -6.78 17.03
CA TYR A 11 -38.67 -5.32 17.13
C TYR A 11 -39.19 -4.64 15.86
N PHE A 12 -38.82 -5.15 14.68
CA PHE A 12 -39.23 -4.58 13.38
C PHE A 12 -40.55 -5.15 12.84
N GLY A 13 -41.09 -6.21 13.45
CA GLY A 13 -42.36 -6.82 13.06
C GLY A 13 -42.30 -7.65 11.77
N GLU A 14 -41.12 -7.79 11.17
CA GLU A 14 -40.89 -8.47 9.90
C GLU A 14 -39.66 -9.40 10.00
N PRO A 15 -39.58 -10.47 9.19
CA PRO A 15 -38.43 -11.38 9.22
C PRO A 15 -37.16 -10.69 8.72
N VAL A 16 -36.19 -10.46 9.63
CA VAL A 16 -34.89 -9.83 9.31
C VAL A 16 -33.85 -10.93 9.05
N ARG A 17 -33.21 -10.89 7.88
CA ARG A 17 -32.03 -11.72 7.58
C ARG A 17 -30.78 -11.04 8.15
N LEU A 18 -30.12 -11.69 9.09
CA LEU A 18 -28.80 -11.28 9.59
C LEU A 18 -27.70 -11.97 8.80
N GLU A 19 -26.72 -11.19 8.34
CA GLU A 19 -25.49 -11.69 7.73
C GLU A 19 -24.30 -11.15 8.53
N PHE A 20 -23.54 -12.03 9.17
CA PHE A 20 -22.33 -11.67 9.90
C PHE A 20 -21.15 -11.73 8.93
N GLN A 21 -20.74 -10.59 8.40
CA GLN A 21 -19.49 -10.50 7.66
C GLN A 21 -18.35 -10.18 8.64
N VAL A 22 -17.48 -11.16 8.87
CA VAL A 22 -16.17 -10.91 9.47
C VAL A 22 -15.30 -10.30 8.37
N LEU A 23 -15.35 -8.98 8.24
CA LEU A 23 -14.34 -8.27 7.47
C LEU A 23 -13.02 -8.44 8.23
N SER A 24 -12.14 -9.31 7.74
CA SER A 24 -10.72 -9.14 8.01
C SER A 24 -10.40 -7.72 7.59
N ALA A 25 -10.03 -6.88 8.55
CA ALA A 25 -9.74 -5.49 8.30
C ALA A 25 -8.68 -5.40 7.18
N GLY A 26 -9.15 -5.17 5.95
CA GLY A 26 -8.32 -4.83 4.80
C GLY A 26 -7.74 -3.42 4.90
N ALA A 27 -7.79 -2.80 6.09
CA ALA A 27 -7.05 -1.60 6.38
C ALA A 27 -5.61 -2.04 6.69
N GLU A 28 -4.68 -1.72 5.79
CA GLU A 28 -3.25 -1.78 6.08
C GLU A 28 -3.01 -1.13 7.44
N THR A 29 -2.33 -1.84 8.35
CA THR A 29 -1.96 -1.25 9.63
C THR A 29 -1.10 -0.01 9.36
N PRO A 30 -1.09 1.00 10.24
CA PRO A 30 -0.24 2.18 10.05
C PRO A 30 1.24 1.84 9.78
N ALA A 31 1.74 0.75 10.36
CA ALA A 31 3.10 0.25 10.12
C ALA A 31 3.28 -0.30 8.68
N LEU A 32 2.29 -1.04 8.16
CA LEU A 32 2.28 -1.52 6.79
C LEU A 32 2.20 -0.37 5.78
N LEU A 33 1.34 0.62 6.05
CA LEU A 33 1.23 1.83 5.23
C LEU A 33 2.55 2.60 5.17
N ALA A 34 3.18 2.87 6.32
CA ALA A 34 4.43 3.61 6.38
C ALA A 34 5.56 2.89 5.62
N ARG A 35 5.64 1.56 5.77
CA ARG A 35 6.59 0.73 5.02
C ARG A 35 6.35 0.82 3.52
N ARG A 36 5.09 0.67 3.08
CA ARG A 36 4.72 0.73 1.67
C ARG A 36 5.04 2.09 1.04
N VAL A 37 4.75 3.18 1.73
CA VAL A 37 5.08 4.54 1.27
C VAL A 37 6.59 4.70 1.13
N SER A 38 7.37 4.29 2.13
CA SER A 38 8.83 4.38 2.07
C SER A 38 9.42 3.55 0.91
N GLU A 39 8.91 2.34 0.68
CA GLU A 39 9.32 1.50 -0.45
C GLU A 39 8.97 2.13 -1.80
N GLN A 40 7.80 2.77 -1.90
CA GLN A 40 7.38 3.50 -3.10
C GLN A 40 8.25 4.72 -3.39
N GLU A 41 8.60 5.50 -2.37
CA GLU A 41 9.49 6.66 -2.50
C GLU A 41 10.89 6.25 -2.96
N LEU A 42 11.45 5.17 -2.40
CA LEU A 42 12.74 4.62 -2.83
C LEU A 42 12.69 4.15 -4.29
N ALA A 43 11.64 3.45 -4.69
CA ALA A 43 11.47 3.00 -6.06
C ALA A 43 11.25 4.16 -7.06
N ALA A 44 10.59 5.23 -6.64
CA ALA A 44 10.45 6.45 -7.43
C ALA A 44 11.80 7.16 -7.59
N ALA A 45 12.56 7.31 -6.50
CA ALA A 45 13.89 7.92 -6.52
C ALA A 45 14.87 7.17 -7.43
N ARG A 46 14.87 5.83 -7.35
CA ARG A 46 15.65 4.95 -8.22
C ARG A 46 15.35 5.21 -9.70
N ARG A 47 14.06 5.23 -10.06
CA ARG A 47 13.62 5.48 -11.45
C ARG A 47 13.95 6.89 -11.91
N ALA A 48 13.76 7.90 -11.07
CA ALA A 48 14.06 9.28 -11.41
C ALA A 48 15.57 9.49 -11.65
N PHE A 49 16.42 8.91 -10.79
CA PHE A 49 17.87 8.97 -10.93
C PHE A 49 18.33 8.23 -12.19
N ASP A 50 17.82 7.02 -12.45
CA ASP A 50 18.17 6.28 -13.65
C ASP A 50 17.68 6.98 -14.94
N ALA A 51 16.55 7.71 -14.90
CA ALA A 51 16.04 8.46 -16.04
C ALA A 51 16.77 9.80 -16.26
N GLU A 52 17.66 10.21 -15.35
CA GLU A 52 18.34 11.49 -15.44
C GLU A 52 19.30 11.52 -16.64
N PRO A 53 19.24 12.54 -17.53
CA PRO A 53 20.11 12.62 -18.70
C PRO A 53 21.60 12.62 -18.36
N GLY A 54 21.97 13.21 -17.21
CA GLY A 54 23.35 13.20 -16.71
C GLY A 54 23.85 11.80 -16.35
N VAL A 55 23.01 11.01 -15.68
CA VAL A 55 23.31 9.62 -15.32
C VAL A 55 23.44 8.76 -16.57
N GLN A 56 22.53 8.89 -17.54
CA GLN A 56 22.64 8.18 -18.82
C GLN A 56 23.91 8.57 -19.58
N GLY A 57 24.22 9.87 -19.66
CA GLY A 57 25.46 10.34 -20.28
C GLY A 57 26.73 9.80 -19.61
N LEU A 58 26.74 9.69 -18.27
CA LEU A 58 27.85 9.11 -17.52
C LEU A 58 28.00 7.61 -17.79
N ARG A 59 26.89 6.88 -17.84
CA ARG A 59 26.87 5.44 -18.16
C ARG A 59 27.40 5.18 -19.57
N GLU A 60 26.92 5.93 -20.56
CA GLU A 60 27.30 5.76 -21.96
C GLU A 60 28.75 6.18 -22.24
N ARG A 61 29.19 7.32 -21.68
CA ARG A 61 30.51 7.88 -22.00
C ARG A 61 31.65 7.30 -21.17
N PHE A 62 31.37 6.88 -19.95
CA PHE A 62 32.39 6.46 -18.99
C PHE A 62 32.20 5.04 -18.48
N GLY A 63 31.17 4.31 -18.94
CA GLY A 63 30.84 2.98 -18.42
C GLY A 63 30.45 3.00 -16.93
N ALA A 64 29.99 4.16 -16.44
CA ALA A 64 29.62 4.31 -15.04
C ALA A 64 28.47 3.37 -14.68
N THR A 65 28.44 2.87 -13.44
CA THR A 65 27.38 2.01 -12.93
C THR A 65 26.71 2.68 -11.73
N VAL A 66 25.38 2.70 -11.74
CA VAL A 66 24.59 3.22 -10.61
C VAL A 66 24.58 2.18 -9.50
N LEU A 67 24.98 2.59 -8.30
CA LEU A 67 24.85 1.77 -7.10
C LEU A 67 23.42 1.89 -6.55
N PRO A 68 22.61 0.83 -6.63
CA PRO A 68 21.19 0.85 -6.26
C PRO A 68 20.92 1.35 -4.85
N ASP A 69 21.74 0.86 -3.92
CA ASP A 69 21.50 0.93 -2.49
C ASP A 69 21.90 2.30 -1.91
N THR A 70 22.61 3.09 -2.71
CA THR A 70 23.04 4.45 -2.36
C THR A 70 22.05 5.51 -2.84
N VAL A 71 21.04 5.15 -3.65
CA VAL A 71 20.02 6.10 -4.10
C VAL A 71 19.11 6.46 -2.92
N ARG A 72 18.82 7.76 -2.77
CA ARG A 72 17.99 8.30 -1.69
C ARG A 72 16.84 9.12 -2.27
N PRO A 73 15.63 9.07 -1.67
CA PRO A 73 14.55 9.98 -2.04
C PRO A 73 14.94 11.42 -1.72
N VAL A 74 14.61 12.33 -2.63
CA VAL A 74 14.68 13.78 -2.37
C VAL A 74 13.52 14.15 -1.45
N LYS A 75 13.86 14.75 -0.30
CA LYS A 75 12.90 15.23 0.70
C LYS A 75 12.24 16.54 0.27
#